data_AF-A0A1F5Y0T5-F1
#
_entry.id   AF-A0A1F5Y0T5-F1
#
_cell.length_a   1.000
_cell.length_b   1.000
_cell.length_c   1.000
_cell.angle_alpha   90.00
_cell.angle_beta   90.00
_cell.angle_gamma   90.00
#
_symmetry.space_group_name_H-M   'P 1'
#
loop_
_entity.id
_entity.type
_entity.pdbx_description
1 polymer ?
#
loop_
_entity_poly.entity_id
_entity_poly.type
_entity_poly.pdbx_seq_one_letter_code
_entity_poly.pdbx_strand_id
1 'polypeptide(L)' 'MVKLSCETDFVAKNEEFQNLAREIAMQIASSEAQDVKSLLDEEYIRNPSLTISQYLKEAIGKFGEKIEISAFKKLEL' A
#
# COMPACT_ATOMS: atom_id res chain seq x y z
N MET A 1 -5.51 -5.58 8.37
CA MET A 1 -5.91 -4.17 8.41
C MET A 1 -4.73 -3.30 7.98
N VAL A 2 -4.96 -2.26 7.19
CA VAL A 2 -3.94 -1.30 6.76
C VAL A 2 -4.46 0.12 6.94
N LYS A 3 -3.58 1.05 7.33
CA LYS A 3 -3.82 2.48 7.36
C LYS A 3 -2.98 3.14 6.26
N LEU A 4 -3.65 3.55 5.19
CA LEU A 4 -3.06 4.30 4.08
C LEU A 4 -3.48 5.76 4.23
N SER A 5 -2.51 6.68 4.22
CA SER A 5 -2.74 8.12 4.36
C SER A 5 -2.45 8.82 3.05
N CYS A 6 -3.21 9.89 2.79
CA CYS A 6 -3.10 10.77 1.64
C CYS A 6 -3.37 12.22 2.09
N GLU A 7 -3.09 13.21 1.26
CA GLU A 7 -3.15 14.63 1.66
C GLU A 7 -4.56 15.21 1.58
N THR A 8 -5.32 14.83 0.56
CA THR A 8 -6.65 15.41 0.28
C THR A 8 -7.77 14.37 0.38
N ASP A 9 -8.97 14.83 0.72
CA ASP A 9 -10.15 13.96 0.76
C ASP A 9 -10.63 13.58 -0.66
N PHE A 10 -10.28 14.37 -1.67
CA PHE A 10 -10.51 14.04 -3.08
C PHE A 10 -9.80 12.74 -3.49
N VAL A 11 -8.53 12.57 -3.12
CA VAL A 11 -7.77 11.34 -3.39
C VAL A 11 -8.29 10.19 -2.50
N ALA A 12 -8.59 10.44 -1.22
CA ALA A 12 -9.14 9.42 -0.33
C ALA A 12 -10.44 8.78 -0.86
N LYS A 13 -11.29 9.58 -1.54
CA LYS A 13 -12.56 9.15 -2.13
C LYS A 13 -12.40 8.53 -3.52
N ASN A 14 -11.23 8.64 -4.15
CA ASN A 14 -10.97 8.10 -5.48
C ASN A 14 -10.96 6.56 -5.46
N GLU A 15 -11.65 5.93 -6.42
CA GLU A 15 -11.76 4.47 -6.49
C GLU A 15 -10.41 3.78 -6.71
N GLU A 16 -9.51 4.37 -7.50
CA GLU A 16 -8.18 3.82 -7.74
C GLU A 16 -7.32 3.86 -6.48
N PHE A 17 -7.45 4.91 -5.65
CA PHE A 17 -6.78 4.98 -4.36
C PHE A 17 -7.33 3.94 -3.37
N GLN A 18 -8.65 3.76 -3.35
CA GLN A 18 -9.26 2.68 -2.55
C GLN A 18 -8.80 1.29 -3.03
N ASN A 19 -8.65 1.10 -4.34
CA ASN A 19 -8.09 -0.13 -4.89
C ASN A 19 -6.63 -0.33 -4.46
N LEU A 20 -5.79 0.70 -4.51
CA LEU A 20 -4.43 0.65 -3.97
C LEU A 20 -4.41 0.15 -2.52
N ALA A 21 -5.28 0.69 -1.66
CA ALA A 21 -5.38 0.23 -0.27
C ALA A 21 -5.81 -1.25 -0.15
N ARG A 22 -6.73 -1.72 -1.00
CA ARG A 22 -7.14 -3.14 -1.05
C ARG A 22 -6.00 -4.04 -1.50
N GLU A 23 -5.24 -3.63 -2.51
CA GLU A 23 -4.09 -4.38 -3.02
C GLU A 23 -2.98 -4.51 -1.98
N ILE A 24 -2.64 -3.41 -1.30
CA ILE A 24 -1.69 -3.44 -0.17
C ILE A 24 -2.22 -4.33 0.96
N ALA A 25 -3.53 -4.29 1.26
CA ALA A 25 -4.11 -5.16 2.27
C ALA A 25 -4.01 -6.65 1.90
N MET A 26 -4.17 -7.00 0.62
CA MET A 26 -3.97 -8.36 0.12
C MET A 26 -2.51 -8.79 0.21
N GLN A 27 -1.55 -7.92 -0.13
CA GLN A 27 -0.13 -8.17 0.11
C GLN A 27 0.12 -8.51 1.58
N ILE A 28 -0.35 -7.67 2.51
CA ILE A 28 -0.18 -7.87 3.96
C ILE A 28 -0.76 -9.21 4.43
N ALA A 29 -1.87 -9.66 3.85
CA ALA A 29 -2.48 -10.94 4.21
C ALA A 29 -1.60 -12.14 3.83
N SER A 30 -0.86 -12.03 2.72
CA SER A 30 0.07 -13.07 2.23
C SER A 30 1.52 -12.88 2.67
N SER A 31 1.83 -11.76 3.33
CA SER A 31 3.17 -11.36 3.76
C SER A 31 3.51 -11.88 5.15
N GLU A 32 4.81 -12.08 5.41
CA GLU A 32 5.37 -12.33 6.75
C GLU A 32 5.97 -11.07 7.38
N ALA A 33 5.89 -9.91 6.72
CA ALA A 33 6.39 -8.64 7.23
C ALA A 33 5.73 -8.27 8.56
N GLN A 34 6.56 -7.90 9.53
CA GLN A 34 6.12 -7.45 10.86
C GLN A 34 6.05 -5.93 10.98
N ASP A 35 6.73 -5.21 10.08
CA ASP A 35 6.76 -3.76 10.06
C ASP A 35 6.67 -3.19 8.64
N VAL A 36 6.40 -1.89 8.55
CA VAL A 36 6.20 -1.19 7.27
C VAL A 36 7.46 -1.23 6.41
N LYS A 37 8.66 -1.20 7.00
CA LYS A 37 9.89 -1.20 6.21
C LYS A 37 10.06 -2.54 5.50
N SER A 38 9.90 -3.65 6.22
CA SER A 38 9.95 -4.98 5.62
C SER A 38 8.91 -5.13 4.51
N LEU A 39 7.67 -4.65 4.72
CA LEU A 39 6.62 -4.70 3.71
C LEU A 39 6.97 -3.90 2.45
N LEU A 40 7.62 -2.74 2.60
CA LEU A 40 7.99 -1.88 1.47
C LEU A 40 9.03 -2.53 0.55
N ASP A 41 9.88 -3.39 1.10
CA ASP A 41 10.94 -4.09 0.37
C ASP A 41 10.45 -5.39 -0.30
N GLU A 42 9.25 -5.86 0.04
CA GLU A 42 8.67 -7.05 -0.58
C GLU A 42 8.32 -6.82 -2.06
N GLU A 43 8.45 -7.89 -2.83
CA GLU A 43 7.91 -7.99 -4.17
C GLU A 43 6.37 -7.98 -4.12
N TYR A 44 5.78 -7.21 -5.03
CA TYR A 44 4.34 -7.10 -5.12
C TYR A 44 3.74 -8.39 -5.68
N ILE A 45 2.82 -9.01 -4.94
CA ILE A 45 2.17 -10.28 -5.28
C ILE A 45 1.59 -10.35 -6.70
N ARG A 46 1.06 -9.24 -7.23
CA ARG A 46 0.50 -9.22 -8.61
C ARG A 46 1.53 -8.95 -9.69
N ASN A 47 2.66 -8.36 -9.33
CA ASN A 47 3.73 -8.06 -10.26
C ASN A 47 5.08 -8.14 -9.53
N PRO A 48 5.71 -9.34 -9.52
CA PRO A 48 6.98 -9.55 -8.82
C PRO A 48 8.14 -8.67 -9.32
N SER A 49 8.00 -8.04 -10.49
CA SER A 49 8.99 -7.08 -11.01
C SER A 49 8.96 -5.72 -10.29
N LEU A 50 7.98 -5.47 -9.43
CA LEU A 50 7.84 -4.25 -8.66
C LEU A 50 7.87 -4.56 -7.17
N THR A 51 8.53 -3.72 -6.39
CA THR A 51 8.38 -3.74 -4.93
C THR A 51 7.19 -2.92 -4.48
N ILE A 52 6.67 -3.15 -3.27
CA ILE A 52 5.61 -2.32 -2.69
C ILE A 52 6.03 -0.84 -2.61
N SER A 53 7.30 -0.57 -2.31
CA SER A 53 7.86 0.79 -2.32
C SER A 53 7.76 1.44 -3.70
N GLN A 54 8.07 0.71 -4.77
CA GLN A 54 7.95 1.22 -6.15
C GLN A 54 6.48 1.43 -6.53
N TYR A 55 5.61 0.49 -6.18
CA TYR A 55 4.18 0.59 -6.44
C TYR A 55 3.55 1.81 -5.75
N LEU A 56 3.94 2.11 -4.50
CA LEU A 56 3.52 3.34 -3.81
C LEU A 56 4.07 4.60 -4.49
N LYS A 57 5.31 4.58 -4.97
CA LYS A 57 5.90 5.73 -5.70
C LYS A 57 5.15 6.01 -7.01
N GLU A 58 4.72 4.98 -7.72
CA GLU A 58 3.87 5.15 -8.90
C GLU A 58 2.54 5.80 -8.55
N ALA A 59 1.91 5.37 -7.45
CA ALA A 59 0.70 6.01 -6.95
C ALA A 59 0.94 7.50 -6.60
N ILE A 60 2.03 7.83 -5.89
CA ILE A 60 2.40 9.22 -5.59
C ILE A 60 2.55 10.04 -6.88
N GLY A 61 3.24 9.50 -7.89
CA GLY A 61 3.39 10.17 -9.18
C GLY A 61 2.07 10.36 -9.92
N LYS A 62 1.16 9.39 -9.80
CA LYS A 62 -0.16 9.43 -10.45
C LYS A 62 -1.11 10.42 -9.79
N PHE A 63 -1.17 10.44 -8.47
CA PHE A 63 -2.07 11.32 -7.71
C PHE A 63 -1.48 12.71 -7.48
N GLY A 64 -0.16 12.86 -7.58
CA GLY A 64 0.54 14.13 -7.39
C GLY A 64 0.57 14.60 -5.93
N GLU A 65 0.29 13.70 -4.97
CA GLU A 65 0.32 14.00 -3.54
C GLU A 65 1.01 12.87 -2.76
N LYS A 66 1.47 13.18 -1.54
CA LYS A 66 2.14 12.21 -0.69
C LYS A 66 1.16 11.12 -0.24
N ILE A 67 1.54 9.87 -0.48
CA ILE A 67 0.83 8.67 -0.04
C ILE A 67 1.77 7.83 0.81
N GLU A 68 1.31 7.39 1.98
CA GLU A 68 2.13 6.59 2.89
C GLU A 68 1.33 5.51 3.62
N ILE A 69 1.95 4.36 3.86
CA ILE A 69 1.43 3.35 4.78
C ILE A 69 1.82 3.78 6.19
N SER A 70 0.88 4.30 6.97
CA SER A 70 1.15 4.77 8.33
C SER A 70 1.24 3.62 9.33
N ALA A 71 0.47 2.55 9.12
CA ALA A 71 0.50 1.35 9.96
C ALA A 71 -0.20 0.20 9.23
N PHE A 72 0.13 -1.04 9.62
CA PHE A 72 -0.70 -2.19 9.32
C PHE A 72 -0.73 -3.17 10.49
N LYS A 73 -1.69 -4.09 10.43
CA LYS A 73 -1.77 -5.23 11.32
C LYS A 73 -2.29 -6.42 10.53
N LYS A 74 -1.47 -7.47 10.42
CA LYS A 74 -1.91 -8.76 9.93
C LYS A 74 -2.77 -9.42 11.01
N LEU A 75 -3.91 -9.97 10.60
CA LEU A 75 -4.79 -10.75 11.47
C LEU A 75 -4.59 -12.20 11.06
N GLU A 76 -4.08 -13.00 11.99
CA GLU A 76 -3.97 -14.45 11.84
C GLU A 76 -5.14 -15.07 12.61
N LEU A 77 -5.77 -16.10 12.00
CA LEU A 77 -6.92 -16.82 12.55
C LEU A 77 -6.45 -18.11 13.24
#